data_AF-A0A1F8UQ24-F1
#
_entry.id   AF-A0A1F8UQ24-F1
#
_cell.length_a   1.000
_cell.length_b   1.000
_cell.length_c   1.000
_cell.angle_alpha   90.00
_cell.angle_beta   90.00
_cell.angle_gamma   90.00
#
_symmetry.space_group_name_H-M   'P 1'
#
loop_
_entity.id
_entity.type
_entity.pdbx_description
1 polymer ?
#
loop_
_entity_poly.entity_id
_entity_poly.type
_entity_poly.pdbx_seq_one_letter_code
_entity_poly.pdbx_strand_id
1 'polypeptide(L)'
;MVYIIQGDNMSVPKIKKVISMNNLIVLVIFENDVAKEYDMKIMISKHPIFKDLEKESLFKLVKVDANGLGIEWNEYLDLSRYEIWENGVSPSKADGNDLTNCVAENEE
;
A
#
# COMPACT_ATOMS: atom_id res chain seq x y z
N MET A 1 -0.60 11.99 -37.65
CA MET A 1 -0.35 12.55 -36.31
C MET A 1 0.70 11.69 -35.64
N VAL A 2 1.91 12.23 -35.48
CA VAL A 2 3.02 11.57 -34.80
C VAL A 2 3.08 12.19 -33.41
N TYR A 3 2.83 11.42 -32.37
CA TYR A 3 3.10 11.87 -31.00
C TYR A 3 4.57 11.56 -30.70
N ILE A 4 5.41 12.59 -30.77
CA ILE A 4 6.73 12.57 -30.15
C ILE A 4 6.50 12.92 -28.69
N ILE A 5 6.71 11.97 -27.77
CA ILE A 5 6.84 12.26 -26.34
C ILE A 5 8.26 11.89 -25.95
N GLN A 6 9.10 12.92 -25.81
CA GLN A 6 10.41 12.80 -25.19
C GLN A 6 10.22 12.60 -23.69
N GLY A 7 10.89 11.59 -23.11
CA GLY A 7 11.35 11.59 -21.72
C GLY A 7 10.31 11.65 -20.61
N ASP A 8 9.51 10.60 -20.45
CA ASP A 8 9.31 9.85 -19.19
C ASP A 8 8.06 8.97 -19.35
N ASN A 9 8.26 7.71 -19.75
CA ASN A 9 7.31 6.66 -19.43
C ASN A 9 7.35 6.52 -17.89
N MET A 10 6.58 7.31 -17.16
CA MET A 10 6.35 7.10 -15.73
C MET A 10 5.53 5.81 -15.57
N SER A 11 6.18 4.67 -15.76
CA SER A 11 5.67 3.44 -15.18
C SER A 11 5.67 3.68 -13.69
N VAL A 12 4.50 3.54 -13.06
CA VAL A 12 4.43 3.37 -11.61
C VAL A 12 5.46 2.27 -11.24
N PRO A 13 6.22 2.39 -10.14
CA PRO A 13 7.11 1.31 -9.72
C PRO A 13 6.31 0.12 -9.20
N LYS A 14 6.93 -1.05 -9.07
CA LYS A 14 6.30 -2.16 -8.34
C LYS A 14 6.34 -1.92 -6.84
N ILE A 15 5.48 -2.62 -6.12
CA ILE A 15 5.48 -2.61 -4.67
C ILE A 15 6.56 -3.57 -4.17
N LYS A 16 7.43 -3.05 -3.29
CA LYS A 16 8.50 -3.79 -2.61
C LYS A 16 8.01 -4.35 -1.28
N LYS A 17 7.22 -3.57 -0.53
CA LYS A 17 6.75 -3.95 0.80
C LYS A 17 5.44 -3.22 1.14
N VAL A 18 4.60 -3.86 1.95
CA VAL A 18 3.43 -3.25 2.59
C VAL A 18 3.49 -3.48 4.10
N ILE A 19 3.01 -2.50 4.86
CA ILE A 19 2.88 -2.55 6.32
C ILE A 19 1.47 -2.03 6.64
N SER A 20 0.69 -2.81 7.41
CA SER A 20 -0.57 -2.32 7.98
C SER A 20 -0.29 -1.45 9.20
N MET A 21 -0.98 -0.32 9.30
CA MET A 21 -0.91 0.63 10.39
C MET A 21 -2.27 0.77 11.06
N ASN A 22 -2.31 1.47 12.20
CA ASN A 22 -3.56 1.81 12.87
C ASN A 22 -4.45 2.69 11.95
N ASN A 23 -5.73 2.82 12.33
CA ASN A 23 -6.70 3.68 11.63
C ASN A 23 -6.97 3.32 10.16
N LEU A 24 -6.78 2.05 9.77
CA LEU A 24 -6.99 1.54 8.40
C LEU A 24 -6.02 2.15 7.38
N ILE A 25 -4.82 2.49 7.82
CA ILE A 25 -3.75 2.99 6.94
C ILE A 25 -2.88 1.83 6.50
N VAL A 26 -2.52 1.79 5.22
CA VAL A 26 -1.43 0.95 4.71
C VAL A 26 -0.25 1.83 4.29
N LEU A 27 0.95 1.48 4.74
CA LEU A 27 2.20 2.04 4.27
C LEU A 27 2.78 1.13 3.20
N VAL A 28 2.93 1.66 1.99
CA VAL A 28 3.46 0.95 0.84
C VAL A 28 4.81 1.55 0.44
N ILE A 29 5.81 0.68 0.36
CA ILE A 29 7.16 1.03 -0.09
C ILE A 29 7.32 0.43 -1.48
N PHE A 30 7.69 1.30 -2.43
CA PHE A 30 7.90 0.96 -3.82
C PHE A 30 9.36 0.57 -4.10
N GLU A 31 9.63 -0.08 -5.23
CA GLU A 31 11.00 -0.50 -5.61
C GLU A 31 11.99 0.66 -5.77
N ASN A 32 11.51 1.87 -6.01
CA ASN A 32 12.32 3.10 -6.05
C ASN A 32 12.47 3.78 -4.67
N ASP A 33 12.18 3.05 -3.59
CA ASP A 33 12.22 3.49 -2.20
C ASP A 33 11.29 4.67 -1.84
N VAL A 34 10.39 5.07 -2.76
CA VAL A 34 9.28 5.96 -2.42
C VAL A 34 8.30 5.22 -1.52
N ALA A 35 7.90 5.87 -0.44
CA ALA A 35 6.88 5.37 0.46
C ALA A 35 5.58 6.19 0.31
N LYS A 36 4.44 5.53 0.44
CA LYS A 36 3.09 6.11 0.38
C LYS A 36 2.22 5.55 1.49
N GLU A 37 1.54 6.43 2.22
CA GLU A 37 0.44 6.05 3.11
C GLU A 37 -0.89 6.16 2.35
N TYR A 38 -1.75 5.16 2.49
CA TYR A 38 -3.07 5.15 1.89
C TYR A 38 -4.13 4.86 2.96
N ASP A 39 -5.11 5.75 3.09
CA ASP A 39 -6.25 5.60 4.00
C ASP A 39 -7.35 4.76 3.34
N MET A 40 -7.51 3.51 3.80
CA MET A 40 -8.50 2.58 3.25
C MET A 40 -9.95 3.01 3.52
N LYS A 41 -10.21 3.96 4.41
CA LYS A 41 -11.57 4.49 4.62
C LYS A 41 -12.13 5.12 3.34
N ILE A 42 -11.28 5.73 2.52
CA ILE A 42 -11.67 6.28 1.21
C ILE A 42 -12.20 5.16 0.32
N MET A 43 -11.50 4.02 0.30
CA MET A 43 -11.86 2.89 -0.54
C MET A 43 -13.11 2.16 -0.03
N ILE A 44 -13.21 1.97 1.29
CA ILE A 44 -14.40 1.39 1.96
C ILE A 44 -15.65 2.23 1.71
N SER A 45 -15.52 3.56 1.77
CA SER A 45 -16.63 4.47 1.51
C SER A 45 -17.12 4.41 0.06
N LYS A 46 -16.21 4.20 -0.90
CA LYS A 46 -16.54 4.10 -2.33
C LYS A 46 -17.04 2.71 -2.71
N HIS A 47 -16.49 1.67 -2.09
CA HIS A 47 -16.69 0.28 -2.47
C HIS A 47 -16.99 -0.57 -1.23
N PRO A 48 -18.27 -0.91 -0.98
CA PRO A 48 -18.67 -1.67 0.20
C PRO A 48 -18.02 -3.04 0.37
N ILE A 49 -17.44 -3.62 -0.70
CA ILE A 49 -16.72 -4.89 -0.65
C ILE A 49 -15.53 -4.85 0.34
N PHE A 50 -14.92 -3.68 0.54
CA PHE A 50 -13.81 -3.52 1.48
C PHE A 50 -14.26 -3.36 2.94
N LYS A 51 -15.56 -3.31 3.25
CA LYS A 51 -16.04 -3.13 4.64
C LYS A 51 -15.52 -4.20 5.60
N ASP A 52 -15.27 -5.41 5.12
CA ASP A 52 -14.69 -6.46 5.95
C ASP A 52 -13.29 -6.11 6.49
N LEU A 53 -12.58 -5.20 5.83
CA LEU A 53 -11.28 -4.69 6.29
C LEU A 53 -11.38 -3.81 7.54
N GLU A 54 -12.58 -3.39 7.96
CA GLU A 54 -12.76 -2.75 9.28
C GLU A 54 -12.43 -3.72 10.44
N LYS A 55 -12.44 -5.03 10.18
CA LYS A 55 -11.94 -6.05 11.11
C LYS A 55 -10.41 -6.04 11.11
N GLU A 56 -9.82 -5.58 12.21
CA GLU A 56 -8.36 -5.46 12.36
C GLU A 56 -7.62 -6.78 12.07
N SER A 57 -8.19 -7.92 12.47
CA SER A 57 -7.61 -9.24 12.22
C SER A 57 -7.48 -9.57 10.73
N LEU A 58 -8.45 -9.14 9.90
CA LEU A 58 -8.36 -9.28 8.45
C LEU A 58 -7.40 -8.23 7.88
N PHE A 59 -7.52 -6.97 8.30
CA PHE A 59 -6.70 -5.87 7.79
C PHE A 59 -5.18 -6.12 7.92
N LYS A 60 -4.77 -6.74 9.02
CA LYS A 60 -3.36 -7.07 9.28
C LYS A 60 -2.79 -8.16 8.36
N LEU A 61 -3.62 -8.91 7.64
CA LEU A 61 -3.20 -9.94 6.69
C LEU A 61 -2.75 -9.37 5.33
N VAL A 62 -2.71 -8.04 5.18
CA VAL A 62 -2.27 -7.38 3.96
C VAL A 62 -0.89 -7.89 3.54
N LYS A 63 -0.75 -8.22 2.26
CA LYS A 63 0.52 -8.62 1.65
C LYS A 63 0.62 -8.07 0.23
N VAL A 64 1.84 -8.01 -0.28
CA VAL A 64 2.07 -7.67 -1.70
C VAL A 64 1.61 -8.85 -2.55
N ASP A 65 0.95 -8.59 -3.68
CA ASP A 65 0.61 -9.64 -4.64
C ASP A 65 1.89 -10.30 -5.21
N ALA A 66 1.73 -11.48 -5.84
CA ALA A 66 2.88 -12.23 -6.35
C ALA A 66 3.69 -11.51 -7.45
N ASN A 67 3.12 -10.47 -8.09
CA ASN A 67 3.71 -9.76 -9.21
C ASN A 67 4.24 -8.35 -8.83
N GLY A 68 4.04 -7.92 -7.58
CA GLY A 68 4.28 -6.55 -7.13
C GLY A 68 3.34 -5.52 -7.77
N LEU A 69 2.19 -5.94 -8.30
CA LEU A 69 1.23 -5.09 -9.03
C LEU A 69 0.14 -4.47 -8.14
N GLY A 70 0.09 -4.87 -6.88
CA GLY A 70 -0.89 -4.45 -5.90
C GLY A 70 -0.64 -5.08 -4.54
N ILE A 71 -1.58 -4.85 -3.63
CA ILE A 71 -1.66 -5.51 -2.34
C ILE A 71 -2.96 -6.30 -2.26
N GLU A 72 -2.97 -7.38 -1.50
CA GLU A 72 -4.15 -8.22 -1.32
C GLU A 72 -4.30 -8.64 0.14
N TRP A 73 -5.54 -8.89 0.55
CA TRP A 73 -5.90 -9.48 1.84
C TRP A 73 -6.39 -10.92 1.69
N ASN A 74 -7.06 -11.21 0.57
CA ASN A 74 -7.51 -12.54 0.16
C ASN A 74 -7.80 -12.52 -1.35
N GLU A 75 -8.28 -13.63 -1.90
CA GLU A 75 -8.55 -13.80 -3.34
C GLU A 75 -9.64 -12.86 -3.91
N TYR A 76 -10.39 -12.16 -3.05
CA TYR A 76 -11.47 -11.26 -3.44
C TYR A 76 -11.20 -9.79 -3.10
N LEU A 77 -10.15 -9.51 -2.30
CA LEU A 77 -9.86 -8.19 -1.77
C LEU A 77 -8.42 -7.81 -2.14
N ASP A 78 -8.30 -7.06 -3.23
CA ASP A 78 -7.06 -6.49 -3.71
C ASP A 78 -7.16 -4.96 -3.92
N LEU A 79 -6.01 -4.30 -3.91
CA LEU A 79 -5.85 -2.89 -4.22
C LEU A 79 -4.65 -2.70 -5.14
N SER A 80 -4.88 -2.10 -6.31
CA SER A 80 -3.83 -1.90 -7.30
C SER A 80 -2.75 -0.92 -6.81
N ARG A 81 -1.50 -1.14 -7.24
CA ARG A 81 -0.40 -0.21 -6.97
C ARG A 81 -0.62 1.18 -7.56
N TYR A 82 -1.36 1.28 -8.67
CA TYR A 82 -1.63 2.55 -9.35
C TYR A 82 -2.49 3.45 -8.46
N GLU A 83 -3.55 2.88 -7.88
CA GLU A 83 -4.42 3.57 -6.93
C GLU A 83 -3.61 4.12 -5.73
N ILE A 84 -2.70 3.32 -5.19
CA ILE A 84 -1.85 3.71 -4.06
C ILE A 84 -0.82 4.78 -4.46
N TRP A 85 -0.24 4.67 -5.65
CA TRP A 85 0.76 5.61 -6.15
C TRP A 85 0.18 7.02 -6.37
N GLU A 86 -0.99 7.07 -7.02
CA GLU A 86 -1.67 8.32 -7.37
C GLU A 86 -2.36 8.98 -6.18
N ASN A 87 -3.09 8.20 -5.36
CA ASN A 87 -3.93 8.75 -4.28
C ASN A 87 -3.29 8.63 -2.89
N GLY A 88 -2.18 7.89 -2.76
CA GLY A 88 -1.43 7.82 -1.51
C GLY A 88 -0.66 9.11 -1.23
N VAL A 89 -0.57 9.45 0.04
CA VAL A 89 0.17 10.63 0.53
C VAL A 89 1.58 10.24 0.95
N SER A 90 2.51 11.19 0.92
CA SER A 90 3.83 10.96 1.52
C SER A 90 3.66 10.70 3.01
N PRO A 91 4.34 9.70 3.59
CA PRO A 91 4.30 9.45 5.02
C PRO A 91 4.62 10.73 5.77
N SER A 92 3.87 11.00 6.84
CA SER A 92 4.30 12.01 7.78
C SER A 92 5.72 11.65 8.24
N LYS A 93 6.64 12.61 8.28
CA LYS A 93 7.99 12.32 8.80
C LYS A 93 7.78 11.79 10.21
N ALA A 94 8.04 10.50 10.41
CA ALA A 94 8.20 9.97 11.75
C ALA A 94 9.31 10.80 12.38
N ASP A 95 9.00 11.51 13.47
CA ASP A 95 10.00 12.13 14.31
C ASP A 95 10.90 11.02 14.87
N GLY A 96 11.95 10.67 14.13
CA GLY A 96 13.15 9.97 14.56
C GLY A 96 13.08 8.60 15.23
N ASN A 97 11.94 8.01 15.61
CA ASN A 97 11.97 6.86 16.53
C ASN A 97 10.80 5.85 16.49
N ASP A 98 10.15 5.60 15.36
CA ASP A 98 9.04 4.62 15.33
C ASP A 98 9.03 3.72 14.08
N LEU A 99 10.18 3.09 13.79
CA LEU A 99 10.25 1.98 12.83
C LEU A 99 10.89 0.71 13.43
N THR A 100 11.23 0.73 14.72
CA THR A 100 11.93 -0.38 15.39
C THR A 100 11.02 -1.41 16.05
N ASN A 101 9.69 -1.32 15.97
CA ASN A 101 8.83 -2.22 16.73
C ASN A 101 7.77 -3.02 15.94
N CYS A 102 7.93 -3.21 14.63
CA CYS A 102 7.05 -4.10 13.84
C CYS A 102 7.66 -5.48 13.54
N VAL A 103 8.89 -5.76 13.99
CA VAL A 103 9.46 -7.12 13.99
C VAL A 103 9.31 -7.71 15.38
N ALA A 104 8.08 -8.11 15.72
CA ALA A 104 7.85 -9.03 16.82
C ALA A 104 8.02 -10.47 16.30
N GLU A 105 9.13 -11.07 16.74
CA GLU A 105 9.26 -12.48 17.15
C GLU A 105 8.86 -13.56 16.15
N ASN A 106 9.86 -14.13 15.46
CA ASN A 106 9.90 -15.56 15.16
C ASN A 106 11.33 -16.06 15.43
N GLU A 107 11.63 -16.30 16.71
CA GLU A 107 12.65 -17.27 17.11
C GLU A 107 11.93 -18.44 17.77
N GLU A 108 11.83 -19.56 17.05
CA GLU A 108 12.20 -20.89 17.54
C GLU A 108 12.59 -21.80 16.37
#